data_AF-A0A068T570-F1
#
_entry.id   AF-A0A068T570-F1
#
_cell.length_a   1.000
_cell.length_b   1.000
_cell.length_c   1.000
_cell.angle_alpha   90.00
_cell.angle_beta   90.00
_cell.angle_gamma   90.00
#
_symmetry.space_group_name_H-M   'P 1'
#
loop_
_entity.id
_entity.type
_entity.pdbx_description
1 polymer ?
#
loop_
_entity_poly.entity_id
_entity_poly.type
_entity_poly.pdbx_seq_one_letter_code
_entity_poly.pdbx_strand_id
1 'polypeptide(L)'
;MNAEGTLADRLYEAALVPELWTETCERIALEAGSSTASIFTVDGSGNHRYVTTPNIAEAFAQFVQSDARLDNVRPLRAMQRSPFSFVRVTDLLSAEEFANDAIQRDIIEPHGMQWEAGWAFQEPTGHVIVITLMRAKGLTHFSDEQLARLDLLKPDIARAAYMSSRLAFNEARSMTETLSMLGLPAAVIGDAGRAIAMNPEMETLSPRIRTGAGDRLILEGVGANALLEEAIEHYKAQAAPAVQSLPMAGRAGAPPLILHLLPVRRAARDIFSRSMAVLAVTQVGQVGPPDMRVLCGLFDLTPAEARVARAIAMAQTPEMIAASLGISLETARSHLKKIMLKTGTTRQAELVLLLSGLNAPNFSGGGRPEP
;
A
#
# COMPACT_ATOMS: atom_id res chain seq x y z
N MET A 1 32.10 11.69 -17.64
CA MET A 1 32.41 11.87 -16.21
C MET A 1 31.06 12.13 -15.55
N ASN A 2 30.36 11.07 -15.14
CA ASN A 2 29.01 11.19 -14.58
C ASN A 2 29.14 11.86 -13.21
N ALA A 3 28.44 12.97 -13.01
CA ALA A 3 28.29 13.57 -11.69
C ALA A 3 27.44 12.60 -10.86
N GLU A 4 28.08 11.79 -10.00
CA GLU A 4 27.35 11.06 -8.98
C GLU A 4 26.74 12.08 -8.02
N GLY A 5 25.42 12.14 -7.98
CA GLY A 5 24.68 12.98 -7.02
C GLY A 5 25.04 12.61 -5.58
N THR A 6 24.82 13.56 -4.67
CA THR A 6 25.05 13.37 -3.22
C THR A 6 24.10 12.30 -2.67
N LEU A 7 24.38 11.76 -1.46
CA LEU A 7 23.44 10.84 -0.80
C LEU A 7 22.08 11.50 -0.55
N ALA A 8 22.05 12.81 -0.29
CA ALA A 8 20.82 13.58 -0.20
C ALA A 8 20.01 13.52 -1.51
N ASP A 9 20.66 13.72 -2.67
CA ASP A 9 19.99 13.62 -3.97
C ASP A 9 19.38 12.23 -4.18
N ARG A 10 20.10 11.17 -3.80
CA ARG A 10 19.59 9.79 -3.89
C ARG A 10 18.41 9.52 -2.95
N LEU A 11 18.45 10.05 -1.74
CA LEU A 11 17.32 9.98 -0.81
C LEU A 11 16.07 10.64 -1.40
N TYR A 12 16.21 11.81 -2.04
CA TYR A 12 15.09 12.51 -2.67
C TYR A 12 14.58 11.82 -3.94
N GLU A 13 15.48 11.27 -4.76
CA GLU A 13 15.10 10.48 -5.92
C GLU A 13 14.32 9.23 -5.51
N ALA A 14 14.80 8.49 -4.51
CA ALA A 14 14.10 7.33 -3.97
C ALA A 14 12.75 7.70 -3.35
N ALA A 15 12.63 8.91 -2.79
CA ALA A 15 11.36 9.40 -2.28
C ALA A 15 10.29 9.55 -3.37
N LEU A 16 10.70 9.81 -4.62
CA LEU A 16 9.83 9.95 -5.80
C LEU A 16 9.71 8.65 -6.61
N VAL A 17 10.73 7.80 -6.60
CA VAL A 17 10.81 6.53 -7.34
C VAL A 17 11.11 5.41 -6.34
N PRO A 18 10.07 4.78 -5.75
CA PRO A 18 10.25 3.85 -4.64
C PRO A 18 11.13 2.63 -4.95
N GLU A 19 11.28 2.27 -6.23
CA GLU A 19 12.18 1.20 -6.70
C GLU A 19 13.65 1.47 -6.34
N LEU A 20 14.04 2.74 -6.13
CA LEU A 20 15.42 3.13 -5.83
C LEU A 20 15.78 3.01 -4.33
N TRP A 21 14.82 2.68 -3.46
CA TRP A 21 15.09 2.59 -2.02
C TRP A 21 16.12 1.52 -1.66
N THR A 22 16.16 0.39 -2.38
CA THR A 22 17.18 -0.65 -2.13
C THR A 22 18.59 -0.16 -2.46
N GLU A 23 18.79 0.46 -3.63
CA GLU A 23 20.09 1.07 -4.00
C GLU A 23 20.45 2.18 -2.99
N THR A 24 19.46 2.94 -2.52
CA THR A 24 19.67 4.00 -1.54
C THR A 24 20.15 3.44 -0.21
N CYS A 25 19.60 2.32 0.27
CA CYS A 25 20.12 1.62 1.45
C CYS A 25 21.57 1.17 1.26
N GLU A 26 21.94 0.63 0.09
CA GLU A 26 23.33 0.26 -0.19
C GLU A 26 24.28 1.46 -0.11
N ARG A 27 23.85 2.63 -0.63
CA ARG A 27 24.62 3.88 -0.53
C ARG A 27 24.72 4.40 0.91
N ILE A 28 23.64 4.35 1.68
CA ILE A 28 23.66 4.69 3.12
C ILE A 28 24.67 3.80 3.85
N ALA A 29 24.66 2.49 3.58
CA ALA A 29 25.56 1.55 4.23
C ALA A 29 27.03 1.88 3.93
N LEU A 30 27.33 2.20 2.67
CA LEU A 30 28.67 2.60 2.24
C LEU A 30 29.14 3.87 2.96
N GLU A 31 28.31 4.91 3.00
CA GLU A 31 28.66 6.20 3.62
C GLU A 31 28.78 6.09 5.16
N ALA A 32 27.95 5.24 5.77
CA ALA A 32 27.99 4.93 7.19
C ALA A 32 29.21 4.07 7.60
N GLY A 33 29.92 3.45 6.65
CA GLY A 33 30.89 2.41 6.93
C GLY A 33 30.24 1.24 7.70
N SER A 34 29.03 0.87 7.31
CA SER A 34 28.30 -0.30 7.83
C SER A 34 28.26 -1.40 6.78
N SER A 35 27.97 -2.63 7.22
CA SER A 35 27.77 -3.77 6.34
C SER A 35 26.36 -3.79 5.75
N THR A 36 25.41 -3.16 6.44
CA THR A 36 24.01 -3.08 6.03
C THR A 36 23.43 -1.72 6.38
N ALA A 37 22.40 -1.33 5.64
CA ALA A 37 21.47 -0.29 6.06
C ALA A 37 20.05 -0.75 5.74
N SER A 38 19.13 -0.44 6.64
CA SER A 38 17.72 -0.79 6.51
C SER A 38 16.88 0.40 6.93
N ILE A 39 15.77 0.60 6.25
CA ILE A 39 14.72 1.52 6.66
C ILE A 39 13.47 0.70 6.84
N PHE A 40 12.84 0.79 8.01
CA PHE A 40 11.55 0.16 8.23
C PHE A 40 10.56 1.09 8.94
N THR A 41 9.29 0.89 8.63
CA THR A 41 8.17 1.62 9.20
C THR A 41 7.36 0.69 10.09
N VAL A 42 6.91 1.21 11.24
CA VAL A 42 6.07 0.49 12.21
C VAL A 42 4.77 1.26 12.37
N ASP A 43 3.65 0.58 12.11
CA ASP A 43 2.31 1.11 12.33
C ASP A 43 1.83 0.94 13.78
N GLY A 44 0.71 1.57 14.13
CA GLY A 44 0.12 1.47 15.48
C GLY A 44 -0.40 0.07 15.86
N SER A 45 -0.42 -0.88 14.93
CA SER A 45 -0.75 -2.30 15.16
C SER A 45 0.52 -3.18 15.21
N GLY A 46 1.71 -2.59 15.14
CA GLY A 46 2.99 -3.29 15.16
C GLY A 46 3.35 -3.96 13.83
N ASN A 47 2.66 -3.69 12.72
CA ASN A 47 3.05 -4.19 11.42
C ASN A 47 4.29 -3.45 10.92
N HIS A 48 5.21 -4.21 10.34
CA HIS A 48 6.47 -3.71 9.84
C HIS A 48 6.49 -3.76 8.31
N ARG A 49 6.99 -2.70 7.68
CA ARG A 49 7.42 -2.71 6.28
C ARG A 49 8.85 -2.25 6.20
N TYR A 50 9.62 -2.80 5.29
CA TYR A 50 11.05 -2.52 5.25
C TYR A 50 11.59 -2.53 3.83
N VAL A 51 12.68 -1.78 3.67
CA VAL A 51 13.66 -1.91 2.59
C VAL A 51 15.01 -2.07 3.25
N THR A 52 15.86 -2.92 2.67
CA THR A 52 17.14 -3.27 3.28
C THR A 52 18.12 -3.70 2.21
N THR A 53 19.41 -3.69 2.54
CA THR A 53 20.46 -4.24 1.71
C THR A 53 20.29 -5.75 1.51
N PRO A 54 20.59 -6.31 0.32
CA PRO A 54 20.29 -7.72 0.01
C PRO A 54 20.91 -8.74 0.98
N ASN A 55 22.06 -8.42 1.56
CA ASN A 55 22.81 -9.30 2.47
C ASN A 55 22.13 -9.56 3.82
N ILE A 56 21.08 -8.82 4.19
CA ILE A 56 20.33 -9.01 5.44
C ILE A 56 18.82 -9.17 5.21
N ALA A 57 18.39 -9.30 3.95
CA ALA A 57 16.98 -9.38 3.58
C ALA A 57 16.27 -10.59 4.21
N GLU A 58 16.94 -11.74 4.33
CA GLU A 58 16.40 -12.94 4.95
C GLU A 58 16.13 -12.75 6.46
N ALA A 59 17.05 -12.09 7.17
CA ALA A 59 16.89 -11.77 8.58
C ALA A 59 15.68 -10.85 8.82
N PHE A 60 15.49 -9.83 7.99
CA PHE A 60 14.32 -8.95 8.10
C PHE A 60 13.02 -9.66 7.73
N ALA A 61 13.03 -10.57 6.75
CA ALA A 61 11.86 -11.39 6.44
C ALA A 61 11.48 -12.28 7.62
N GLN A 62 12.46 -12.92 8.27
CA GLN A 62 12.27 -13.69 9.50
C GLN A 62 11.75 -12.81 10.65
N PHE A 63 12.33 -11.63 10.85
CA PHE A 63 11.93 -10.69 11.91
C PHE A 63 10.48 -10.25 11.80
N VAL A 64 10.05 -9.81 10.62
CA VAL A 64 8.69 -9.31 10.41
C VAL A 64 7.62 -10.41 10.57
N GLN A 65 8.00 -11.68 10.41
CA GLN A 65 7.12 -12.83 10.64
C GLN A 65 7.19 -13.35 12.09
N SER A 66 8.16 -12.92 12.89
CA SER A 66 8.35 -13.36 14.27
C SER A 66 7.54 -12.52 15.25
N ASP A 67 7.09 -13.14 16.35
CA ASP A 67 6.48 -12.43 17.48
C ASP A 67 7.47 -11.47 18.18
N ALA A 68 8.78 -11.68 18.02
CA ALA A 68 9.83 -10.82 18.58
C ALA A 68 9.69 -9.35 18.12
N ARG A 69 9.03 -9.09 16.98
CA ARG A 69 8.76 -7.73 16.51
C ARG A 69 7.79 -6.95 17.41
N LEU A 70 6.88 -7.65 18.09
CA LEU A 70 5.87 -7.04 18.97
C LEU A 70 6.49 -6.60 20.30
N ASP A 71 7.50 -7.33 20.76
CA ASP A 71 8.22 -7.06 22.00
C ASP A 71 9.50 -6.21 21.79
N ASN A 72 9.75 -5.72 20.57
CA ASN A 72 10.95 -4.97 20.26
C ASN A 72 10.94 -3.57 20.92
N VAL A 73 11.64 -3.44 22.04
CA VAL A 73 11.74 -2.19 22.81
C VAL A 73 12.65 -1.12 22.17
N ARG A 74 13.48 -1.48 21.17
CA ARG A 74 14.52 -0.59 20.63
C ARG A 74 13.96 0.73 20.08
N PRO A 75 12.93 0.75 19.20
CA PRO A 75 12.48 2.01 18.61
C PRO A 75 11.89 2.95 19.65
N LEU A 76 11.09 2.42 20.60
CA LEU A 76 10.50 3.21 21.67
C LEU A 76 11.58 3.81 22.59
N ARG A 77 12.55 3.01 23.02
CA ARG A 77 13.65 3.48 23.88
C ARG A 77 14.53 4.50 23.16
N ALA A 78 14.81 4.30 21.87
CA ALA A 78 15.56 5.26 21.07
C ALA A 78 14.87 6.63 21.02
N MET A 79 13.56 6.66 20.73
CA MET A 79 12.79 7.92 20.72
C MET A 79 12.71 8.57 22.10
N GLN A 80 12.64 7.80 23.19
CA GLN A 80 12.54 8.34 24.55
C GLN A 80 13.87 8.89 25.08
N ARG A 81 14.98 8.18 24.81
CA ARG A 81 16.29 8.49 25.39
C ARG A 81 17.12 9.38 24.47
N SER A 82 16.99 9.22 23.17
CA SER A 82 17.81 9.88 22.15
C SER A 82 17.00 10.23 20.89
N PRO A 83 15.92 11.03 21.01
CA PRO A 83 15.02 11.35 19.89
C PRO A 83 15.72 11.98 18.68
N PHE A 84 16.86 12.62 18.91
CA PHE A 84 17.57 13.40 17.93
C PHE A 84 18.95 12.85 17.60
N SER A 85 19.25 11.57 17.85
CA SER A 85 20.56 11.01 17.50
C SER A 85 20.49 9.54 17.09
N PHE A 86 21.43 9.14 16.23
CA PHE A 86 21.80 7.75 16.08
C PHE A 86 22.37 7.22 17.40
N VAL A 87 21.97 6.02 17.78
CA VAL A 87 22.38 5.36 19.01
C VAL A 87 22.74 3.91 18.75
N ARG A 88 23.67 3.37 19.55
CA ARG A 88 23.96 1.95 19.52
C ARG A 88 22.86 1.20 20.25
N VAL A 89 22.63 -0.05 19.86
CA VAL A 89 21.75 -0.94 20.62
C VAL A 89 22.25 -1.11 22.07
N THR A 90 23.56 -1.11 22.29
CA THR A 90 24.19 -1.17 23.62
C THR A 90 24.01 0.09 24.46
N ASP A 91 23.61 1.21 23.85
CA ASP A 91 23.24 2.44 24.58
C ASP A 91 21.77 2.37 25.05
N LEU A 92 20.96 1.48 24.46
CA LEU A 92 19.53 1.30 24.74
C LEU A 92 19.24 0.12 25.67
N LEU A 93 20.01 -0.95 25.56
CA LEU A 93 19.89 -2.18 26.32
C LEU A 93 21.04 -2.28 27.33
N SER A 94 20.75 -2.75 28.55
CA SER A 94 21.80 -3.14 29.48
C SER A 94 22.61 -4.31 28.93
N ALA A 95 23.80 -4.57 29.49
CA ALA A 95 24.61 -5.72 29.07
C ALA A 95 23.87 -7.06 29.24
N GLU A 96 23.06 -7.19 30.30
CA GLU A 96 22.24 -8.37 30.55
C GLU A 96 21.06 -8.48 29.57
N GLU A 97 20.39 -7.36 29.27
CA GLU A 97 19.33 -7.32 28.27
C GLU A 97 19.88 -7.69 26.89
N PHE A 98 21.01 -7.11 26.49
CA PHE A 98 21.64 -7.38 25.20
C PHE A 98 22.10 -8.83 25.08
N ALA A 99 22.68 -9.42 26.13
CA ALA A 99 23.11 -10.82 26.14
C ALA A 99 21.95 -11.82 25.98
N ASN A 100 20.74 -11.44 26.41
CA ASN A 100 19.55 -12.30 26.34
C ASN A 100 18.61 -11.93 25.18
N ASP A 101 18.95 -10.91 24.40
CA ASP A 101 18.08 -10.38 23.36
C ASP A 101 17.88 -11.39 22.20
N ALA A 102 16.64 -11.82 22.03
CA ALA A 102 16.27 -12.83 21.03
C ALA A 102 16.43 -12.32 19.59
N ILE A 103 16.23 -11.01 19.36
CA ILE A 103 16.42 -10.42 18.03
C ILE A 103 17.89 -10.55 17.62
N GLN A 104 18.81 -10.20 18.51
CA GLN A 104 20.25 -10.31 18.29
C GLN A 104 20.65 -11.77 18.03
N ARG A 105 20.33 -12.68 18.97
CA ARG A 105 20.78 -14.07 18.94
C ARG A 105 20.14 -14.90 17.82
N ASP A 106 18.83 -14.78 17.62
CA ASP A 106 18.07 -15.72 16.79
C ASP A 106 17.83 -15.20 15.36
N ILE A 107 18.06 -13.89 15.13
CA ILE A 107 17.75 -13.24 13.85
C ILE A 107 19.00 -12.56 13.25
N ILE A 108 19.70 -11.72 14.02
CA ILE A 108 20.80 -10.90 13.48
C ILE A 108 22.11 -11.68 13.37
N GLU A 109 22.53 -12.38 14.43
CA GLU A 109 23.79 -13.13 14.47
C GLU A 109 23.90 -14.29 13.46
N PRO A 110 22.84 -15.08 13.20
CA PRO A 110 22.88 -16.13 12.18
C PRO A 110 23.20 -15.62 10.78
N HIS A 111 22.91 -14.33 10.52
CA HIS A 111 23.20 -13.65 9.25
C HIS A 111 24.52 -12.87 9.28
N GLY A 112 25.39 -13.13 10.27
CA GLY A 112 26.76 -12.64 10.32
C GLY A 112 26.94 -11.20 10.81
N MET A 113 25.87 -10.59 11.34
CA MET A 113 25.91 -9.23 11.90
C MET A 113 26.08 -9.27 13.43
N GLN A 114 26.73 -8.26 13.99
CA GLN A 114 27.02 -8.19 15.43
C GLN A 114 26.65 -6.85 16.04
N TRP A 115 27.06 -5.74 15.42
CA TRP A 115 26.86 -4.41 15.99
C TRP A 115 25.75 -3.69 15.27
N GLU A 116 24.88 -3.04 16.03
CA GLU A 116 23.73 -2.29 15.52
C GLU A 116 23.78 -0.86 16.04
N ALA A 117 23.58 0.10 15.14
CA ALA A 117 23.21 1.46 15.49
C ALA A 117 21.99 1.87 14.68
N GLY A 118 21.16 2.72 15.25
CA GLY A 118 19.96 3.17 14.56
C GLY A 118 19.42 4.47 15.08
N TRP A 119 18.48 5.01 14.32
CA TRP A 119 17.73 6.20 14.67
C TRP A 119 16.26 5.93 14.41
N ALA A 120 15.42 6.21 15.40
CA ALA A 120 13.98 6.09 15.31
C ALA A 120 13.34 7.46 15.51
N PHE A 121 12.37 7.80 14.67
CA PHE A 121 11.59 9.03 14.80
C PHE A 121 10.15 8.80 14.38
N GLN A 122 9.24 9.57 14.96
CA GLN A 122 7.84 9.55 14.57
C GLN A 122 7.61 10.56 13.45
N GLU A 123 7.04 10.11 12.34
CA GLU A 123 6.61 10.99 11.24
C GLU A 123 5.21 11.55 11.49
N PRO A 124 4.81 12.68 10.87
CA PRO A 124 3.58 13.40 11.19
C PRO A 124 2.27 12.60 11.09
N THR A 125 2.22 11.52 10.31
CA THR A 125 1.06 10.62 10.25
C THR A 125 1.02 9.57 11.38
N GLY A 126 1.92 9.68 12.37
CA GLY A 126 1.95 8.89 13.60
C GLY A 126 2.80 7.61 13.55
N HIS A 127 3.45 7.32 12.43
CA HIS A 127 4.24 6.10 12.25
C HIS A 127 5.65 6.27 12.76
N VAL A 128 6.22 5.19 13.28
CA VAL A 128 7.62 5.17 13.67
C VAL A 128 8.44 4.71 12.47
N ILE A 129 9.40 5.53 12.08
CA ILE A 129 10.39 5.21 11.06
C ILE A 129 11.68 4.90 11.78
N VAL A 130 12.32 3.80 11.40
CA VAL A 130 13.59 3.36 11.97
C VAL A 130 14.58 3.18 10.85
N ILE A 131 15.75 3.80 10.99
CA ILE A 131 16.94 3.51 10.18
C ILE A 131 17.86 2.67 11.06
N THR A 132 18.23 1.49 10.56
CA THR A 132 19.15 0.59 11.24
C THR A 132 20.36 0.33 10.37
N LEU A 133 21.54 0.45 10.96
CA LEU A 133 22.83 0.18 10.39
C LEU A 133 23.48 -0.96 11.16
N MET A 134 23.94 -2.01 10.47
CA MET A 134 24.60 -3.14 11.12
C MET A 134 26.02 -3.32 10.60
N ARG A 135 26.91 -3.79 11.48
CA ARG A 135 28.25 -4.24 11.12
C ARG A 135 28.41 -5.73 11.35
N ALA A 136 29.10 -6.35 10.41
CA ALA A 136 29.44 -7.76 10.47
C ALA A 136 30.29 -8.11 11.69
N LYS A 137 30.21 -9.37 12.11
CA LYS A 137 31.03 -9.95 13.17
C LYS A 137 32.52 -9.75 12.86
N GLY A 138 33.28 -9.36 13.88
CA GLY A 138 34.72 -9.08 13.76
C GLY A 138 35.07 -7.63 13.40
N LEU A 139 34.09 -6.79 13.06
CA LEU A 139 34.29 -5.34 12.98
C LEU A 139 34.13 -4.70 14.37
N THR A 140 34.65 -3.49 14.55
CA THR A 140 34.42 -2.71 15.76
C THR A 140 33.04 -2.04 15.72
N HIS A 141 32.46 -1.83 16.91
CA HIS A 141 31.24 -1.05 17.05
C HIS A 141 31.42 0.39 16.49
N PHE A 142 30.33 1.05 16.11
CA PHE A 142 30.29 2.47 15.76
C PHE A 142 30.92 3.35 16.86
N SER A 143 31.80 4.29 16.50
CA SER A 143 32.36 5.28 17.44
C SER A 143 31.45 6.49 17.60
N ASP A 144 31.63 7.30 18.65
CA ASP A 144 30.81 8.51 18.86
C ASP A 144 30.99 9.51 17.70
N GLU A 145 32.20 9.63 17.16
CA GLU A 145 32.48 10.44 15.97
C GLU A 145 31.73 9.92 14.73
N GLN A 146 31.58 8.60 14.59
CA GLN A 146 30.79 8.03 13.49
C GLN A 146 29.30 8.32 13.66
N LEU A 147 28.76 8.17 14.88
CA LEU A 147 27.36 8.54 15.17
C LEU A 147 27.10 10.03 14.93
N ALA A 148 28.03 10.90 15.32
CA ALA A 148 27.94 12.35 15.07
C ALA A 148 27.95 12.70 13.57
N ARG A 149 28.64 11.92 12.73
CA ARG A 149 28.58 12.08 11.27
C ARG A 149 27.27 11.59 10.68
N LEU A 150 26.77 10.43 11.14
CA LEU A 150 25.46 9.91 10.74
C LEU A 150 24.32 10.87 11.11
N ASP A 151 24.49 11.58 12.24
CA ASP A 151 23.57 12.61 12.69
C ASP A 151 23.40 13.76 11.70
N LEU A 152 24.37 14.00 10.79
CA LEU A 152 24.27 15.00 9.73
C LEU A 152 23.31 14.56 8.60
N LEU A 153 23.08 13.25 8.42
CA LEU A 153 22.21 12.70 7.38
C LEU A 153 20.72 12.73 7.77
N LYS A 154 20.40 12.83 9.06
CA LYS A 154 19.02 12.78 9.58
C LYS A 154 18.07 13.75 8.90
N PRO A 155 18.43 15.03 8.65
CA PRO A 155 17.50 15.98 8.05
C PRO A 155 17.06 15.55 6.65
N ASP A 156 18.00 15.05 5.83
CA ASP A 156 17.70 14.57 4.48
C ASP A 156 16.86 13.29 4.52
N ILE A 157 17.18 12.35 5.42
CA ILE A 157 16.40 11.11 5.56
C ILE A 157 14.98 11.39 6.02
N ALA A 158 14.79 12.24 7.04
CA ALA A 158 13.46 12.63 7.50
C ALA A 158 12.65 13.35 6.42
N ARG A 159 13.29 14.25 5.65
CA ARG A 159 12.62 14.95 4.54
C ARG A 159 12.21 13.97 3.44
N ALA A 160 13.09 13.08 3.02
CA ALA A 160 12.81 12.06 2.01
C ALA A 160 11.65 11.15 2.45
N ALA A 161 11.70 10.64 3.69
CA ALA A 161 10.62 9.83 4.24
C ALA A 161 9.28 10.57 4.31
N TYR A 162 9.29 11.84 4.75
CA TYR A 162 8.10 12.69 4.76
C TYR A 162 7.54 12.92 3.35
N MET A 163 8.41 13.16 2.36
CA MET A 163 8.03 13.32 0.96
C MET A 163 7.34 12.06 0.43
N SER A 164 7.89 10.87 0.68
CA SER A 164 7.25 9.60 0.29
C SER A 164 5.89 9.41 0.93
N SER A 165 5.77 9.59 2.26
CA SER A 165 4.48 9.48 2.95
C SER A 165 3.44 10.46 2.39
N ARG A 166 3.85 11.70 2.07
CA ARG A 166 2.95 12.72 1.50
C ARG A 166 2.53 12.41 0.07
N LEU A 167 3.45 11.89 -0.75
CA LEU A 167 3.14 11.49 -2.12
C LEU A 167 2.12 10.35 -2.13
N ALA A 168 2.35 9.31 -1.33
CA ALA A 168 1.43 8.19 -1.20
C ALA A 168 0.02 8.63 -0.75
N PHE A 169 -0.06 9.53 0.23
CA PHE A 169 -1.33 10.08 0.68
C PHE A 169 -2.04 10.89 -0.42
N ASN A 170 -1.30 11.74 -1.15
CA ASN A 170 -1.86 12.53 -2.24
C ASN A 170 -2.37 11.63 -3.38
N GLU A 171 -1.67 10.55 -3.70
CA GLU A 171 -2.12 9.61 -4.72
C GLU A 171 -3.38 8.86 -4.28
N ALA A 172 -3.45 8.40 -3.02
CA ALA A 172 -4.68 7.82 -2.48
C ALA A 172 -5.88 8.76 -2.63
N ARG A 173 -5.68 10.05 -2.29
CA ARG A 173 -6.71 11.07 -2.48
C ARG A 173 -7.07 11.26 -3.95
N SER A 174 -6.08 11.36 -4.83
CA SER A 174 -6.29 11.52 -6.28
C SER A 174 -7.09 10.36 -6.88
N MET A 175 -6.89 9.13 -6.41
CA MET A 175 -7.68 7.96 -6.81
C MET A 175 -9.16 8.15 -6.42
N THR A 176 -9.44 8.55 -5.17
CA THR A 176 -10.81 8.79 -4.71
C THR A 176 -11.48 9.98 -5.41
N GLU A 177 -10.73 11.05 -5.71
CA GLU A 177 -11.22 12.20 -6.47
C GLU A 177 -11.58 11.81 -7.92
N THR A 178 -10.76 10.95 -8.54
CA THR A 178 -11.05 10.42 -9.88
C THR A 178 -12.35 9.63 -9.91
N LEU A 179 -12.61 8.83 -8.87
CA LEU A 179 -13.85 8.07 -8.74
C LEU A 179 -15.06 8.94 -8.40
N SER A 180 -14.86 10.02 -7.64
CA SER A 180 -15.90 11.02 -7.36
C SER A 180 -16.35 11.75 -8.63
N MET A 181 -15.43 12.08 -9.56
CA MET A 181 -15.81 12.63 -10.87
C MET A 181 -16.73 11.71 -11.68
N LEU A 182 -16.75 10.42 -11.32
CA LEU A 182 -17.56 9.37 -11.95
C LEU A 182 -18.75 8.98 -11.06
N GLY A 183 -18.96 9.69 -9.94
CA GLY A 183 -20.02 9.47 -8.96
C GLY A 183 -19.99 8.09 -8.28
N LEU A 184 -18.83 7.42 -8.30
CA LEU A 184 -18.66 6.09 -7.71
C LEU A 184 -18.27 6.23 -6.23
N PRO A 185 -19.05 5.71 -5.28
CA PRO A 185 -18.65 5.62 -3.88
C PRO A 185 -17.36 4.82 -3.75
N ALA A 186 -16.31 5.43 -3.22
CA ALA A 186 -15.00 4.80 -3.11
C ALA A 186 -14.19 5.25 -1.90
N ALA A 187 -13.38 4.32 -1.39
CA ALA A 187 -12.36 4.58 -0.39
C ALA A 187 -11.06 3.86 -0.75
N VAL A 188 -9.91 4.48 -0.50
CA VAL A 188 -8.61 3.81 -0.52
C VAL A 188 -8.38 3.22 0.86
N ILE A 189 -8.25 1.91 0.92
CA ILE A 189 -8.11 1.14 2.16
C ILE A 189 -6.63 0.82 2.36
N GLY A 190 -6.15 1.05 3.57
CA GLY A 190 -4.86 0.60 4.04
C GLY A 190 -4.93 -0.60 4.98
N ASP A 191 -3.86 -0.83 5.72
CA ASP A 191 -3.76 -1.98 6.61
C ASP A 191 -4.92 -2.01 7.62
N ALA A 192 -5.37 -3.22 7.96
CA ALA A 192 -6.43 -3.48 8.94
C ALA A 192 -7.76 -2.74 8.66
N GLY A 193 -8.07 -2.46 7.38
CA GLY A 193 -9.36 -1.89 6.97
C GLY A 193 -9.49 -0.38 7.20
N ARG A 194 -8.38 0.32 7.41
CA ARG A 194 -8.36 1.77 7.61
C ARG A 194 -8.61 2.50 6.29
N ALA A 195 -9.56 3.44 6.26
CA ALA A 195 -9.74 4.34 5.14
C ALA A 195 -8.65 5.43 5.17
N ILE A 196 -7.74 5.40 4.19
CA ILE A 196 -6.69 6.42 4.00
C ILE A 196 -7.27 7.66 3.33
N ALA A 197 -8.14 7.44 2.35
CA ALA A 197 -8.90 8.45 1.65
C ALA A 197 -10.29 7.90 1.36
N MET A 198 -11.31 8.76 1.38
CA MET A 198 -12.69 8.40 1.12
C MET A 198 -13.36 9.58 0.41
N ASN A 199 -14.16 9.31 -0.63
CA ASN A 199 -14.87 10.36 -1.33
C ASN A 199 -16.25 10.65 -0.71
N PRO A 200 -16.86 11.83 -1.00
CA PRO A 200 -18.16 12.19 -0.45
C PRO A 200 -19.26 11.18 -0.79
N GLU A 201 -19.21 10.55 -1.97
CA GLU A 201 -20.19 9.55 -2.39
C GLU A 201 -20.18 8.32 -1.46
N MET A 202 -19.01 7.88 -1.01
CA MET A 202 -18.88 6.83 0.01
C MET A 202 -19.44 7.28 1.36
N GLU A 203 -19.22 8.53 1.76
CA GLU A 203 -19.76 9.09 3.01
C GLU A 203 -21.29 9.10 3.04
N THR A 204 -21.94 9.29 1.88
CA THR A 204 -23.41 9.24 1.77
C THR A 204 -24.01 7.87 2.09
N LEU A 205 -23.20 6.81 2.07
CA LEU A 205 -23.64 5.45 2.42
C LEU A 205 -23.81 5.25 3.93
N SER A 206 -23.46 6.22 4.77
CA SER A 206 -23.73 6.20 6.21
C SER A 206 -25.25 6.06 6.50
N PRO A 207 -25.67 5.25 7.50
CA PRO A 207 -24.85 4.50 8.45
C PRO A 207 -24.39 3.13 7.97
N ARG A 208 -24.72 2.73 6.73
CA ARG A 208 -24.43 1.37 6.20
C ARG A 208 -22.95 1.11 6.02
N ILE A 209 -22.23 2.14 5.58
CA ILE A 209 -20.77 2.17 5.51
C ILE A 209 -20.34 3.49 6.14
N ARG A 210 -19.49 3.41 7.16
CA ARG A 210 -19.00 4.60 7.87
C ARG A 210 -17.61 4.35 8.42
N THR A 211 -16.92 5.42 8.79
CA THR A 211 -15.66 5.36 9.52
C THR A 211 -15.91 5.22 11.02
N GLY A 212 -15.14 4.34 11.67
CA GLY A 212 -15.11 4.13 13.12
C GLY A 212 -13.83 4.65 13.76
N ALA A 213 -13.53 4.16 14.96
CA ALA A 213 -12.28 4.48 15.65
C ALA A 213 -11.05 4.05 14.83
N GLY A 214 -10.02 4.88 14.80
CA GLY A 214 -8.78 4.63 14.05
C GLY A 214 -8.96 4.61 12.52
N ASP A 215 -9.98 5.30 12.02
CA ASP A 215 -10.33 5.40 10.60
C ASP A 215 -10.74 4.07 9.95
N ARG A 216 -11.10 3.05 10.74
CA ARG A 216 -11.54 1.76 10.19
C ARG A 216 -12.93 1.86 9.56
N LEU A 217 -13.12 1.26 8.39
CA LEU A 217 -14.45 1.11 7.82
C LEU A 217 -15.28 0.13 8.66
N ILE A 218 -16.51 0.53 8.94
CA ILE A 218 -17.52 -0.28 9.61
C ILE A 218 -18.70 -0.43 8.67
N LEU A 219 -19.02 -1.69 8.38
CA LEU A 219 -20.18 -2.13 7.63
C LEU A 219 -21.34 -2.47 8.57
N GLU A 220 -22.52 -1.98 8.27
CA GLU A 220 -23.77 -2.33 8.94
C GLU A 220 -24.23 -3.73 8.51
N GLY A 221 -24.71 -4.53 9.47
CA GLY A 221 -25.27 -5.86 9.24
C GLY A 221 -24.49 -6.97 9.93
N VAL A 222 -25.21 -8.05 10.28
CA VAL A 222 -24.62 -9.22 10.94
C VAL A 222 -23.63 -9.89 9.99
N GLY A 223 -22.39 -10.04 10.42
CA GLY A 223 -21.32 -10.68 9.65
C GLY A 223 -20.68 -9.81 8.56
N ALA A 224 -21.19 -8.60 8.27
CA ALA A 224 -20.65 -7.76 7.21
C ALA A 224 -19.18 -7.33 7.46
N ASN A 225 -18.86 -6.94 8.69
CA ASN A 225 -17.47 -6.60 9.07
C ASN A 225 -16.55 -7.82 8.97
N ALA A 226 -17.01 -8.99 9.42
CA ALA A 226 -16.22 -10.23 9.33
C ALA A 226 -15.92 -10.61 7.87
N LEU A 227 -16.88 -10.42 6.95
CA LEU A 227 -16.66 -10.63 5.52
C LEU A 227 -15.61 -9.65 4.95
N LEU A 228 -15.66 -8.37 5.34
CA LEU A 228 -14.65 -7.39 4.92
C LEU A 228 -13.26 -7.74 5.47
N GLU A 229 -13.17 -8.12 6.74
CA GLU A 229 -11.92 -8.55 7.37
C GLU A 229 -11.34 -9.80 6.69
N GLU A 230 -12.17 -10.81 6.40
CA GLU A 230 -11.76 -12.02 5.68
C GLU A 230 -11.25 -11.70 4.28
N ALA A 231 -11.92 -10.80 3.55
CA ALA A 231 -11.46 -10.38 2.22
C ALA A 231 -10.13 -9.61 2.27
N ILE A 232 -9.92 -8.78 3.29
CA ILE A 232 -8.65 -8.08 3.52
C ILE A 232 -7.53 -9.07 3.84
N GLU A 233 -7.77 -10.06 4.69
CA GLU A 233 -6.75 -11.07 5.00
C GLU A 233 -6.46 -11.97 3.81
N HIS A 234 -7.49 -12.36 3.05
CA HIS A 234 -7.31 -13.08 1.80
C HIS A 234 -6.54 -12.26 0.76
N TYR A 235 -6.77 -10.94 0.70
CA TYR A 235 -6.03 -10.03 -0.17
C TYR A 235 -4.53 -10.02 0.19
N LYS A 236 -4.20 -9.90 1.48
CA LYS A 236 -2.80 -9.89 1.96
C LYS A 236 -2.06 -11.20 1.72
N ALA A 237 -2.76 -12.34 1.76
CA ALA A 237 -2.17 -13.66 1.55
C ALA A 237 -1.79 -13.93 0.08
N GLN A 238 -2.29 -13.14 -0.87
CA GLN A 238 -2.02 -13.36 -2.30
C GLN A 238 -0.77 -12.63 -2.78
N ALA A 239 0.12 -13.33 -3.49
CA ALA A 239 1.28 -12.73 -4.14
C ALA A 239 0.92 -11.74 -5.25
N ALA A 240 -0.21 -11.98 -5.93
CA ALA A 240 -0.79 -11.10 -6.94
C ALA A 240 -2.29 -10.99 -6.67
N PRO A 241 -2.73 -10.01 -5.86
CA PRO A 241 -4.12 -9.92 -5.45
C PRO A 241 -5.07 -9.71 -6.64
N ALA A 242 -6.10 -10.54 -6.71
CA ALA A 242 -7.21 -10.37 -7.64
C ALA A 242 -8.31 -9.47 -7.05
N VAL A 243 -9.21 -8.99 -7.90
CA VAL A 243 -10.38 -8.25 -7.44
C VAL A 243 -11.30 -9.18 -6.66
N GLN A 244 -11.75 -8.74 -5.49
CA GLN A 244 -12.73 -9.45 -4.66
C GLN A 244 -14.04 -8.67 -4.62
N SER A 245 -15.17 -9.36 -4.64
CA SER A 245 -16.50 -8.74 -4.56
C SER A 245 -17.27 -9.31 -3.39
N LEU A 246 -17.72 -8.45 -2.49
CA LEU A 246 -18.46 -8.82 -1.29
C LEU A 246 -19.90 -8.33 -1.39
N PRO A 247 -20.89 -9.22 -1.23
CA PRO A 247 -22.28 -8.80 -1.18
C PRO A 247 -22.59 -8.16 0.18
N MET A 248 -23.33 -7.06 0.16
CA MET A 248 -23.96 -6.49 1.34
C MET A 248 -25.47 -6.48 1.13
N ALA A 249 -26.19 -7.13 2.05
CA ALA A 249 -27.64 -7.25 1.98
C ALA A 249 -28.33 -5.87 1.97
N GLY A 250 -29.45 -5.78 1.25
CA GLY A 250 -30.32 -4.61 1.31
C GLY A 250 -31.04 -4.50 2.65
N ARG A 251 -31.64 -3.33 2.90
CA ARG A 251 -32.53 -3.08 4.05
C ARG A 251 -33.84 -2.49 3.56
N ALA A 252 -34.85 -2.45 4.43
CA ALA A 252 -36.10 -1.75 4.12
C ALA A 252 -35.78 -0.29 3.70
N GLY A 253 -36.03 0.03 2.42
CA GLY A 253 -35.76 1.34 1.84
C GLY A 253 -34.33 1.59 1.34
N ALA A 254 -33.41 0.61 1.35
CA ALA A 254 -32.11 0.76 0.69
C ALA A 254 -31.69 -0.51 -0.09
N PRO A 255 -31.20 -0.34 -1.34
CA PRO A 255 -30.88 -1.46 -2.22
C PRO A 255 -29.70 -2.30 -1.68
N PRO A 256 -29.58 -3.57 -2.10
CA PRO A 256 -28.36 -4.34 -1.84
C PRO A 256 -27.16 -3.65 -2.47
N LEU A 257 -25.99 -3.79 -1.85
CA LEU A 257 -24.73 -3.25 -2.36
C LEU A 257 -23.77 -4.39 -2.71
N ILE A 258 -22.87 -4.11 -3.65
CA ILE A 258 -21.69 -4.94 -3.90
C ILE A 258 -20.47 -4.06 -3.62
N LEU A 259 -19.59 -4.56 -2.76
CA LEU A 259 -18.33 -3.93 -2.42
C LEU A 259 -17.23 -4.61 -3.23
N HIS A 260 -16.53 -3.85 -4.06
CA HIS A 260 -15.44 -4.35 -4.88
C HIS A 260 -14.11 -3.90 -4.28
N LEU A 261 -13.30 -4.85 -3.82
CA LEU A 261 -11.94 -4.63 -3.36
C LEU A 261 -10.99 -4.81 -4.55
N LEU A 262 -10.51 -3.69 -5.09
CA LEU A 262 -9.68 -3.62 -6.29
C LEU A 262 -8.21 -3.47 -5.89
N PRO A 263 -7.30 -4.26 -6.49
CA PRO A 263 -5.88 -4.14 -6.20
C PRO A 263 -5.31 -2.82 -6.74
N VAL A 264 -4.51 -2.12 -5.92
CA VAL A 264 -3.70 -1.00 -6.40
C VAL A 264 -2.42 -1.57 -7.01
N ARG A 265 -2.34 -1.62 -8.34
CA ARG A 265 -1.10 -2.08 -8.99
C ARG A 265 -0.03 -1.01 -8.88
N ARG A 266 1.02 -1.28 -8.11
CA ARG A 266 2.28 -0.56 -8.21
C ARG A 266 3.44 -1.50 -8.36
N ALA A 267 4.41 -1.05 -9.15
CA ALA A 267 5.66 -1.75 -9.44
C ALA A 267 6.67 -1.70 -8.28
N ALA A 268 6.38 -1.01 -7.18
CA ALA A 268 7.19 -1.07 -5.98
C ALA A 268 6.34 -1.11 -4.72
N ARG A 269 6.78 -1.96 -3.80
CA ARG A 269 6.46 -1.92 -2.39
C ARG A 269 6.96 -0.59 -1.84
N ASP A 270 6.17 0.46 -2.01
CA ASP A 270 6.44 1.70 -1.31
C ASP A 270 6.23 1.45 0.18
N ILE A 271 7.35 1.31 0.90
CA ILE A 271 7.38 1.05 2.34
C ILE A 271 6.69 2.18 3.14
N PHE A 272 6.48 3.33 2.51
CA PHE A 272 5.75 4.49 3.02
C PHE A 272 4.30 4.55 2.53
N SER A 273 3.94 3.89 1.42
CA SER A 273 2.56 3.85 0.91
C SER A 273 1.69 2.86 1.64
N ARG A 274 0.63 3.35 2.28
CA ARG A 274 -0.32 2.51 3.04
C ARG A 274 -1.46 1.98 2.22
N SER A 275 -1.59 2.40 0.97
CA SER A 275 -2.68 2.00 0.09
C SER A 275 -2.55 0.52 -0.25
N MET A 276 -3.43 -0.28 0.31
CA MET A 276 -3.51 -1.71 0.02
C MET A 276 -4.43 -1.94 -1.18
N ALA A 277 -5.63 -1.37 -1.15
CA ALA A 277 -6.68 -1.61 -2.14
C ALA A 277 -7.59 -0.39 -2.30
N VAL A 278 -8.34 -0.32 -3.40
CA VAL A 278 -9.50 0.57 -3.54
C VAL A 278 -10.76 -0.23 -3.25
N LEU A 279 -11.59 0.25 -2.34
CA LEU A 279 -12.94 -0.26 -2.12
C LEU A 279 -13.92 0.61 -2.90
N ALA A 280 -14.53 0.09 -3.96
CA ALA A 280 -15.61 0.75 -4.69
C ALA A 280 -16.95 0.09 -4.36
N VAL A 281 -18.03 0.86 -4.25
CA VAL A 281 -19.35 0.34 -3.84
C VAL A 281 -20.40 0.63 -4.89
N THR A 282 -21.21 -0.37 -5.19
CA THR A 282 -22.15 -0.34 -6.30
C THR A 282 -23.51 -0.85 -5.83
N GLN A 283 -24.59 -0.30 -6.37
CA GLN A 283 -25.95 -0.69 -6.01
C GLN A 283 -26.47 -1.78 -6.94
N VAL A 284 -27.02 -2.85 -6.39
CA VAL A 284 -27.68 -3.90 -7.17
C VAL A 284 -28.95 -3.32 -7.81
N GLY A 285 -29.04 -3.41 -9.14
CA GLY A 285 -30.19 -2.94 -9.93
C GLY A 285 -29.97 -1.66 -10.73
N GLN A 286 -28.87 -0.92 -10.50
CA GLN A 286 -28.41 0.15 -11.39
C GLN A 286 -27.58 -0.46 -12.53
N VAL A 287 -28.25 -0.97 -13.58
CA VAL A 287 -27.60 -1.63 -14.72
C VAL A 287 -27.34 -0.60 -15.83
N GLY A 288 -26.06 -0.38 -16.13
CA GLY A 288 -25.57 0.41 -17.26
C GLY A 288 -24.20 -0.11 -17.71
N PRO A 289 -23.63 0.42 -18.79
CA PRO A 289 -22.24 0.11 -19.15
C PRO A 289 -21.25 0.99 -18.36
N PRO A 290 -20.13 0.44 -17.88
CA PRO A 290 -19.12 1.21 -17.16
C PRO A 290 -18.50 2.31 -18.04
N ASP A 291 -18.21 3.47 -17.43
CA ASP A 291 -17.51 4.57 -18.12
C ASP A 291 -16.07 4.13 -18.43
N MET A 292 -15.62 4.38 -19.67
CA MET A 292 -14.29 3.98 -20.12
C MET A 292 -13.16 4.59 -19.27
N ARG A 293 -13.34 5.81 -18.74
CA ARG A 293 -12.37 6.47 -17.86
C ARG A 293 -12.22 5.72 -16.53
N VAL A 294 -13.31 5.19 -15.99
CA VAL A 294 -13.29 4.33 -14.79
C VAL A 294 -12.43 3.10 -15.07
N LEU A 295 -12.68 2.43 -16.20
CA LEU A 295 -11.99 1.20 -16.56
C LEU A 295 -10.50 1.43 -16.80
N CYS A 296 -10.14 2.52 -17.47
CA CYS A 296 -8.75 2.91 -17.67
C CYS A 296 -8.05 3.24 -16.34
N GLY A 297 -8.68 4.03 -15.48
CA GLY A 297 -8.08 4.48 -14.22
C GLY A 297 -7.98 3.41 -13.13
N LEU A 298 -8.94 2.48 -13.05
CA LEU A 298 -8.95 1.45 -12.01
C LEU A 298 -8.11 0.21 -12.34
N PHE A 299 -7.99 -0.14 -13.62
CA PHE A 299 -7.39 -1.41 -14.05
C PHE A 299 -6.20 -1.23 -15.01
N ASP A 300 -5.76 0.00 -15.23
CA ASP A 300 -4.74 0.36 -16.22
C ASP A 300 -5.07 -0.17 -17.63
N LEU A 301 -6.36 -0.14 -18.00
CA LEU A 301 -6.78 -0.53 -19.35
C LEU A 301 -6.39 0.56 -20.35
N THR A 302 -5.90 0.14 -21.50
CA THR A 302 -5.78 1.04 -22.67
C THR A 302 -7.17 1.42 -23.19
N PRO A 303 -7.31 2.51 -23.98
CA PRO A 303 -8.59 2.87 -24.58
C PRO A 303 -9.21 1.75 -25.43
N ALA A 304 -8.39 0.92 -26.09
CA ALA A 304 -8.86 -0.22 -26.86
C ALA A 304 -9.40 -1.36 -25.97
N GLU A 305 -8.69 -1.67 -24.87
CA GLU A 305 -9.13 -2.65 -23.88
C GLU A 305 -10.41 -2.20 -23.17
N ALA A 306 -10.54 -0.91 -22.84
CA ALA A 306 -11.74 -0.36 -22.22
C ALA A 306 -12.99 -0.49 -23.12
N ARG A 307 -12.85 -0.33 -24.44
CA ARG A 307 -13.96 -0.56 -25.39
C ARG A 307 -14.43 -2.01 -25.38
N VAL A 308 -13.49 -2.97 -25.39
CA VAL A 308 -13.80 -4.40 -25.32
C VAL A 308 -14.41 -4.76 -23.96
N ALA A 309 -13.86 -4.25 -22.85
CA ALA A 309 -14.38 -4.45 -21.50
C ALA A 309 -15.82 -3.95 -21.36
N ARG A 310 -16.14 -2.77 -21.89
CA ARG A 310 -17.51 -2.23 -21.89
C ARG A 310 -18.50 -3.13 -22.64
N ALA A 311 -18.08 -3.69 -23.77
CA ALA A 311 -18.89 -4.62 -24.54
C ALA A 311 -19.12 -5.96 -23.79
N ILE A 312 -18.09 -6.45 -23.08
CA ILE A 312 -18.21 -7.61 -22.19
C ILE A 312 -19.19 -7.31 -21.04
N ALA A 313 -19.14 -6.12 -20.44
CA ALA A 313 -20.06 -5.71 -19.37
C ALA A 313 -21.53 -5.73 -19.82
N MET A 314 -21.79 -5.47 -21.11
CA MET A 314 -23.11 -5.61 -21.73
C MET A 314 -23.46 -7.08 -22.09
N ALA A 315 -22.72 -8.05 -21.56
CA ALA A 315 -22.87 -9.49 -21.83
C ALA A 315 -22.75 -9.88 -23.32
N GLN A 316 -22.02 -9.11 -24.13
CA GLN A 316 -21.75 -9.46 -25.54
C GLN A 316 -20.76 -10.63 -25.64
N THR A 317 -20.96 -11.52 -26.61
CA THR A 317 -20.01 -12.60 -26.90
C THR A 317 -18.79 -12.08 -27.67
N PRO A 318 -17.64 -12.77 -27.65
CA PRO A 318 -16.47 -12.37 -28.43
C PRO A 318 -16.74 -12.14 -29.91
N GLU A 319 -17.67 -12.89 -30.50
CA GLU A 319 -18.11 -12.75 -31.90
C GLU A 319 -18.87 -11.44 -32.12
N MET A 320 -19.76 -11.08 -31.19
CA MET A 320 -20.48 -9.79 -31.23
C MET A 320 -19.54 -8.61 -31.02
N ILE A 321 -18.52 -8.76 -30.17
CA ILE A 321 -17.51 -7.74 -29.92
C ILE A 321 -16.65 -7.52 -31.18
N ALA A 322 -16.23 -8.61 -31.83
CA ALA A 322 -15.47 -8.55 -33.07
C ALA A 322 -16.25 -7.80 -34.16
N ALA A 323 -17.53 -8.14 -34.34
CA ALA A 323 -18.41 -7.48 -35.30
C ALA A 323 -18.65 -6.00 -34.96
N SER A 324 -18.91 -5.66 -33.69
CA SER A 324 -19.25 -4.30 -33.28
C SER A 324 -18.06 -3.34 -33.27
N LEU A 325 -16.86 -3.83 -32.98
CA LEU A 325 -15.63 -3.03 -32.93
C LEU A 325 -14.81 -3.09 -34.22
N GLY A 326 -15.23 -3.87 -35.22
CA GLY A 326 -14.51 -4.02 -36.50
C GLY A 326 -13.14 -4.68 -36.36
N ILE A 327 -13.00 -5.60 -35.39
CA ILE A 327 -11.75 -6.34 -35.12
C ILE A 327 -11.93 -7.83 -35.42
N SER A 328 -10.84 -8.58 -35.57
CA SER A 328 -10.95 -10.04 -35.74
C SER A 328 -11.38 -10.72 -34.44
N LEU A 329 -12.01 -11.89 -34.56
CA LEU A 329 -12.37 -12.72 -33.41
C LEU A 329 -11.15 -13.07 -32.55
N GLU A 330 -10.01 -13.30 -33.18
CA GLU A 330 -8.74 -13.57 -32.50
C GLU A 330 -8.26 -12.36 -31.69
N THR A 331 -8.38 -11.15 -32.26
CA THR A 331 -8.05 -9.90 -31.56
C THR A 331 -8.99 -9.66 -30.37
N ALA A 332 -10.29 -9.92 -30.52
CA ALA A 332 -11.26 -9.83 -29.42
C ALA A 332 -10.92 -10.81 -28.27
N ARG A 333 -10.59 -12.06 -28.59
CA ARG A 333 -10.15 -13.07 -27.60
C ARG A 333 -8.83 -12.70 -26.92
N SER A 334 -7.89 -12.14 -27.68
CA SER A 334 -6.61 -11.65 -27.14
C SER A 334 -6.83 -10.49 -26.16
N HIS A 335 -7.69 -9.52 -26.50
CA HIS A 335 -8.06 -8.44 -25.58
C HIS A 335 -8.79 -8.97 -24.34
N LEU A 336 -9.74 -9.90 -24.48
CA LEU A 336 -10.41 -10.53 -23.34
C LEU A 336 -9.41 -11.16 -22.37
N LYS A 337 -8.43 -11.91 -22.88
CA LYS A 337 -7.38 -12.53 -22.05
C LYS A 337 -6.53 -11.48 -21.32
N LYS A 338 -6.14 -10.40 -22.02
CA LYS A 338 -5.38 -9.28 -21.41
C LYS A 338 -6.20 -8.55 -20.35
N ILE A 339 -7.48 -8.29 -20.61
CA ILE A 339 -8.37 -7.63 -19.65
C ILE A 339 -8.53 -8.52 -18.42
N MET A 340 -8.81 -9.82 -18.59
CA MET A 340 -8.92 -10.76 -17.48
C MET A 340 -7.65 -10.82 -16.62
N LEU A 341 -6.47 -10.77 -17.24
CA LEU A 341 -5.20 -10.62 -16.53
C LEU A 341 -5.14 -9.28 -15.79
N LYS A 342 -5.52 -8.18 -16.46
CA LYS A 342 -5.54 -6.83 -15.89
C LYS A 342 -6.62 -6.60 -14.82
N THR A 343 -7.65 -7.41 -14.76
CA THR A 343 -8.69 -7.35 -13.71
C THR A 343 -8.52 -8.45 -12.67
N GLY A 344 -7.57 -9.38 -12.86
CA GLY A 344 -7.36 -10.52 -11.97
C GLY A 344 -8.49 -11.55 -12.00
N THR A 345 -9.36 -11.51 -13.02
CA THR A 345 -10.50 -12.43 -13.14
C THR A 345 -10.11 -13.67 -13.94
N THR A 346 -10.62 -14.85 -13.55
CA THR A 346 -10.28 -16.12 -14.21
C THR A 346 -11.36 -16.61 -15.15
N ARG A 347 -12.60 -16.14 -14.97
CA ARG A 347 -13.76 -16.48 -15.81
C ARG A 347 -14.43 -15.23 -16.37
N GLN A 348 -14.95 -15.31 -17.60
CA GLN A 348 -15.68 -14.19 -18.21
C GLN A 348 -16.89 -13.77 -17.37
N ALA A 349 -17.58 -14.71 -16.72
CA ALA A 349 -18.69 -14.39 -15.82
C ALA A 349 -18.27 -13.53 -14.60
N GLU A 350 -17.07 -13.77 -14.05
CA GLU A 350 -16.51 -12.96 -12.97
C GLU A 350 -16.21 -11.54 -13.48
N LEU A 351 -15.66 -11.44 -14.69
CA LEU A 351 -15.41 -10.15 -15.34
C LEU A 351 -16.70 -9.39 -15.60
N VAL A 352 -17.75 -10.05 -16.09
CA VAL A 352 -19.06 -9.42 -16.30
C VAL A 352 -19.62 -8.89 -14.98
N LEU A 353 -19.57 -9.69 -13.90
CA LEU A 353 -20.05 -9.28 -12.58
C LEU A 353 -19.29 -8.06 -12.04
N LEU A 354 -17.97 -8.08 -12.16
CA LEU A 354 -17.11 -6.96 -11.76
C LEU A 354 -17.44 -5.68 -12.54
N LEU A 355 -17.52 -5.78 -13.87
CA LEU A 355 -17.71 -4.61 -14.73
C LEU A 355 -19.14 -4.06 -14.66
N SER A 356 -20.14 -4.92 -14.41
CA SER A 356 -21.54 -4.50 -14.26
C SER A 356 -21.79 -3.69 -12.98
N GLY A 357 -20.90 -3.80 -12.00
CA GLY A 357 -20.93 -2.97 -10.80
C GLY A 357 -20.44 -1.55 -11.05
N LEU A 358 -19.44 -1.34 -11.92
CA LEU A 358 -18.67 -0.08 -12.03
C LEU A 358 -19.35 1.04 -12.84
N ASN A 359 -20.67 1.18 -12.70
CA ASN A 359 -21.46 2.16 -13.45
C ASN A 359 -21.36 3.55 -12.84
N ALA A 360 -21.15 4.57 -13.69
CA ALA A 360 -21.36 5.95 -13.26
C ALA A 360 -22.86 6.15 -12.94
N PRO A 361 -23.22 6.87 -11.86
CA PRO A 361 -24.61 7.08 -11.52
C PRO A 361 -25.31 7.88 -12.62
N ASN A 362 -26.60 7.58 -12.82
CA ASN A 362 -27.45 8.43 -13.66
C ASN A 362 -27.56 9.81 -13.01
N PHE A 363 -27.00 10.83 -13.66
CA PHE A 363 -27.32 12.22 -13.37
C PHE A 363 -28.77 12.47 -13.78
N SER A 364 -29.73 12.22 -12.89
CA SER A 364 -31.06 12.81 -13.02
C SER A 364 -30.94 14.30 -12.79
N GLY A 365 -30.78 15.04 -13.89
CA GLY A 365 -30.70 16.50 -13.89
C GLY A 365 -31.88 17.11 -13.15
N GLY A 366 -31.57 18.01 -12.21
CA GLY A 366 -32.56 18.89 -11.61
C GLY A 366 -33.33 19.60 -12.71
N GLY A 367 -34.65 19.44 -12.69
CA GLY A 367 -35.54 20.13 -13.61
C GLY A 367 -35.25 21.62 -13.59
N ARG A 368 -34.96 22.18 -14.77
CA ARG A 368 -35.10 23.62 -14.98
C ARG A 368 -36.55 23.99 -14.66
N PRO A 369 -36.82 25.04 -13.88
CA PRO A 369 -38.11 25.68 -13.94
C PRO A 369 -38.22 26.32 -15.33
N GLU A 370 -39.15 25.84 -16.14
CA GLU A 370 -39.56 26.52 -17.37
C GLU A 370 -40.29 27.84 -17.03
N PRO A 371 -40.27 28.81 -17.96
CA PRO A 371 -40.37 30.24 -17.67
C PRO A 371 -41.72 30.74 -17.15
#